data_AF-A0AAE1B6Z1-F1
#
_entry.id   AF-A0AAE1B6Z1-F1
#
_cell.length_a   1.000
_cell.length_b   1.000
_cell.length_c   1.000
_cell.angle_alpha   90.00
_cell.angle_beta   90.00
_cell.angle_gamma   90.00
#
_symmetry.space_group_name_H-M   'P 1'
#
loop_
_entity.id
_entity.type
_entity.pdbx_description
1 polymer ?
#
loop_
_entity_poly.entity_id
_entity_poly.type
_entity_poly.pdbx_seq_one_letter_code
_entity_poly.pdbx_strand_id
1 'polypeptide(L)'
;MHDLIANIITLNVDRLSKGIANILTLHADRLSQEIANIETLHAVRLSQETANIMTLHAVRLSQGIANIMTLHAVRLSQGIANIETLHAVRLSQETANIETLHVDKL
;
A
#
# COMPACT_ATOMS: atom_id res chain seq x y z
N MET A 1 7.74 23.62 12.79
CA MET A 1 6.93 22.56 12.16
C MET A 1 7.74 21.29 12.36
N HIS A 2 7.51 20.59 13.46
CA HIS A 2 8.24 19.35 13.73
C HIS A 2 7.45 18.23 13.09
N ASP A 3 7.90 17.77 11.93
CA ASP A 3 7.45 16.49 11.41
C ASP A 3 7.86 15.44 12.44
N LEU A 4 6.90 15.02 13.26
CA LEU A 4 7.12 13.95 14.21
C LEU A 4 7.23 12.67 13.39
N ILE A 5 8.45 12.31 13.00
CA ILE A 5 8.73 10.97 12.46
C ILE A 5 8.46 9.99 13.61
N ALA A 6 7.23 9.52 13.69
CA ALA A 6 6.85 8.49 14.62
C ALA A 6 7.42 7.17 14.08
N ASN A 7 8.45 6.66 14.76
CA ASN A 7 8.92 5.29 14.54
C ASN A 7 7.99 4.37 15.33
N ILE A 8 7.01 3.80 14.64
CA ILE A 8 5.99 2.95 15.27
C ILE A 8 6.27 1.51 14.91
N ILE A 9 6.45 0.66 15.93
CA ILE A 9 6.65 -0.77 15.72
C ILE A 9 5.35 -1.41 15.20
N THR A 10 4.23 -1.17 15.89
CA THR A 10 2.92 -1.67 15.46
C THR A 10 1.85 -0.62 15.71
N LEU A 11 1.00 -0.39 14.71
CA LEU A 11 -0.14 0.52 14.81
C LEU A 11 -1.40 -0.18 14.31
N ASN A 12 -2.45 -0.19 15.14
CA ASN A 12 -3.77 -0.69 14.81
C ASN A 12 -4.76 0.45 14.91
N VAL A 13 -5.30 0.90 13.79
CA VAL A 13 -6.21 2.05 13.74
C VAL A 13 -7.24 1.86 12.65
N ASP A 14 -8.49 2.23 12.91
CA ASP A 14 -9.54 2.16 11.88
C ASP A 14 -9.19 3.07 10.69
N ARG A 15 -8.64 4.25 10.99
CA ARG A 15 -8.28 5.25 9.99
C ARG A 15 -6.98 5.93 10.37
N LEU A 16 -6.08 6.00 9.41
CA LEU A 16 -4.85 6.79 9.51
C LEU A 16 -4.86 7.82 8.38
N SER A 17 -4.91 9.11 8.75
CA SER A 17 -4.95 10.22 7.80
C SER A 17 -4.00 11.36 8.14
N LYS A 18 -3.18 11.76 7.15
CA LYS A 18 -2.15 12.82 7.19
C LYS A 18 -0.92 12.57 8.10
N GLY A 19 0.25 13.04 7.65
CA GLY A 19 1.54 12.91 8.32
C GLY A 19 2.60 12.11 7.56
N ILE A 20 3.83 12.16 8.09
CA ILE A 20 4.96 11.31 7.68
C ILE A 20 5.15 10.26 8.78
N ALA A 21 5.12 8.97 8.41
CA ALA A 21 5.29 7.89 9.38
C ALA A 21 6.24 6.82 8.85
N ASN A 22 7.07 6.29 9.76
CA ASN A 22 7.84 5.06 9.55
C ASN A 22 7.23 3.97 10.44
N ILE A 23 6.55 3.00 9.83
CA ILE A 23 5.80 2.00 10.56
C ILE A 23 6.28 0.61 10.17
N LEU A 24 6.69 -0.22 11.13
CA LEU A 24 7.08 -1.61 10.81
C LEU A 24 5.83 -2.42 10.46
N THR A 25 4.78 -2.36 11.27
CA THR A 25 3.50 -3.04 10.99
C THR A 25 2.30 -2.12 11.19
N LEU A 26 1.49 -1.95 10.14
CA LEU A 26 0.25 -1.19 10.19
C LEU A 26 -0.94 -2.07 9.84
N HIS A 27 -1.92 -2.12 10.73
CA HIS A 27 -3.27 -2.61 10.43
C HIS A 27 -4.23 -1.43 10.38
N ALA A 28 -4.85 -1.20 9.22
CA ALA A 28 -5.83 -0.15 9.05
C ALA A 28 -6.98 -0.51 8.11
N ASP A 29 -8.21 -0.19 8.48
CA ASP A 29 -9.33 -0.34 7.56
C ASP A 29 -9.21 0.64 6.39
N ARG A 30 -8.76 1.87 6.68
CA ARG A 30 -8.52 2.90 5.66
C ARG A 30 -7.24 3.67 5.93
N LEU A 31 -6.34 3.66 4.96
CA LEU A 31 -5.14 4.47 4.97
C LEU A 31 -5.23 5.54 3.88
N SER A 32 -5.10 6.83 4.28
CA SER A 32 -5.07 7.99 3.39
C SER A 32 -4.01 9.01 3.83
N GLN A 33 -2.81 8.90 3.28
CA GLN A 33 -1.60 9.59 3.75
C GLN A 33 -0.88 10.30 2.61
N GLU A 34 -0.03 11.27 2.97
CA GLU A 34 0.78 12.03 2.02
C GLU A 34 2.08 11.26 1.72
N ILE A 35 2.82 10.84 2.75
CA ILE A 35 4.06 10.06 2.63
C ILE A 35 4.12 9.00 3.74
N ALA A 36 4.31 7.74 3.37
CA ALA A 36 4.51 6.65 4.33
C ALA A 36 5.61 5.67 3.89
N ASN A 37 6.47 5.27 4.84
CA ASN A 37 7.36 4.12 4.70
C ASN A 37 6.87 3.02 5.64
N ILE A 38 6.41 1.91 5.05
CA ILE A 38 5.80 0.82 5.82
C ILE A 38 6.45 -0.50 5.44
N GLU A 39 6.95 -1.27 6.41
CA GLU A 39 7.46 -2.61 6.11
C GLU A 39 6.31 -3.56 5.76
N THR A 40 5.32 -3.69 6.67
CA THR A 40 4.15 -4.53 6.45
C THR A 40 2.86 -3.74 6.65
N LEU A 41 2.04 -3.66 5.60
CA LEU A 41 0.72 -3.02 5.64
C LEU A 41 -0.40 -4.05 5.40
N HIS A 42 -1.31 -4.16 6.35
CA HIS A 42 -2.60 -4.81 6.18
C HIS A 42 -3.70 -3.76 6.09
N ALA A 43 -4.30 -3.63 4.91
CA ALA A 43 -5.35 -2.65 4.68
C ALA A 43 -6.57 -3.18 3.95
N VAL A 44 -7.77 -2.76 4.37
CA VAL A 44 -8.97 -3.04 3.57
C VAL A 44 -9.01 -2.09 2.37
N ARG A 45 -8.67 -0.82 2.56
CA ARG A 45 -8.62 0.20 1.50
C ARG A 45 -7.41 1.11 1.64
N LEU A 46 -6.65 1.20 0.56
CA LEU A 46 -5.49 2.11 0.47
C LEU A 46 -5.75 3.18 -0.60
N SER A 47 -5.59 4.46 -0.21
CA SER A 47 -5.68 5.64 -1.10
C SER A 47 -4.58 6.65 -0.78
N GLN A 48 -3.54 6.75 -1.61
CA GLN A 48 -2.30 7.48 -1.26
C GLN A 48 -1.80 8.36 -2.40
N GLU A 49 -1.05 9.41 -2.04
CA GLU A 49 -0.29 10.22 -2.99
C GLU A 49 1.09 9.60 -3.27
N THR A 50 1.89 9.29 -2.24
CA THR A 50 3.19 8.59 -2.34
C THR A 50 3.38 7.60 -1.20
N ALA A 51 3.71 6.34 -1.52
CA ALA A 51 4.04 5.32 -0.52
C ALA A 51 5.18 4.38 -0.96
N ASN A 52 6.05 4.04 0.00
CA ASN A 52 7.02 2.95 -0.14
C ASN A 52 6.64 1.82 0.83
N ILE A 53 6.28 0.66 0.29
CA ILE A 53 5.79 -0.47 1.08
C ILE A 53 6.57 -1.74 0.72
N MET A 54 7.15 -2.42 1.71
CA MET A 54 7.85 -3.68 1.44
C MET A 54 6.84 -4.80 1.16
N THR A 55 5.85 -4.98 2.03
CA THR A 55 4.78 -5.97 1.87
C THR A 55 3.41 -5.33 2.10
N LEU A 56 2.53 -5.40 1.09
CA LEU A 56 1.17 -4.91 1.14
C LEU A 56 0.17 -6.05 1.00
N HIS A 57 -0.69 -6.24 2.00
CA HIS A 57 -1.89 -7.05 1.93
C HIS A 57 -3.12 -6.14 1.84
N ALA A 58 -3.75 -6.07 0.67
CA ALA A 58 -4.87 -5.17 0.42
C ALA A 58 -6.08 -5.84 -0.24
N VAL A 59 -7.28 -5.51 0.25
CA VAL A 59 -8.51 -5.92 -0.47
C VAL A 59 -8.73 -5.02 -1.68
N ARG A 60 -8.50 -3.70 -1.53
CA ARG A 60 -8.63 -2.73 -2.61
C ARG A 60 -7.53 -1.68 -2.57
N LEU A 61 -6.85 -1.53 -3.70
CA LEU A 61 -5.83 -0.52 -3.92
C LEU A 61 -6.31 0.52 -4.95
N SER A 62 -6.34 1.80 -4.58
CA SER A 62 -6.60 2.92 -5.49
C SER A 62 -5.61 4.05 -5.28
N GLN A 63 -4.71 4.36 -6.22
CA GLN A 63 -3.46 5.09 -5.90
C GLN A 63 -3.16 6.27 -6.81
N GLY A 64 -2.33 7.18 -6.27
CA GLY A 64 -1.36 7.99 -7.00
C GLY A 64 -0.10 7.19 -7.35
N ILE A 65 1.07 7.51 -6.78
CA ILE A 65 2.36 6.83 -7.02
C ILE A 65 2.69 5.87 -5.86
N ALA A 66 2.95 4.60 -6.15
CA ALA A 66 3.36 3.63 -5.14
C ALA A 66 4.55 2.76 -5.61
N ASN A 67 5.51 2.54 -4.72
CA ASN A 67 6.58 1.55 -4.90
C ASN A 67 6.35 0.42 -3.89
N ILE A 68 6.10 -0.78 -4.40
CA ILE A 68 5.73 -1.95 -3.60
C ILE A 68 6.64 -3.12 -3.97
N MET A 69 7.37 -3.70 -3.02
CA MET A 69 8.18 -4.89 -3.30
C MET A 69 7.28 -6.11 -3.48
N THR A 70 6.40 -6.41 -2.52
CA THR A 70 5.44 -7.51 -2.62
C THR A 70 4.01 -7.02 -2.38
N LEU A 71 3.12 -7.25 -3.35
CA LEU A 71 1.71 -6.91 -3.26
C LEU A 71 0.84 -8.17 -3.32
N HIS A 72 0.07 -8.41 -2.27
CA HIS A 72 -1.04 -9.36 -2.25
C HIS A 72 -2.36 -8.59 -2.31
N ALA A 73 -3.01 -8.59 -3.47
CA ALA A 73 -4.21 -7.77 -3.68
C ALA A 73 -5.37 -8.53 -4.35
N VAL A 74 -6.58 -8.34 -3.82
CA VAL A 74 -7.80 -8.87 -4.50
C VAL A 74 -8.17 -7.98 -5.69
N ARG A 75 -8.07 -6.64 -5.54
CA ARG A 75 -8.45 -5.69 -6.59
C ARG A 75 -7.51 -4.48 -6.65
N LEU A 76 -6.98 -4.24 -7.84
CA LEU A 76 -6.13 -3.09 -8.18
C LEU A 76 -6.91 -2.13 -9.11
N SER A 77 -7.08 -0.85 -8.75
CA SER A 77 -7.75 0.14 -9.60
C SER A 77 -7.11 1.53 -9.58
N GLN A 78 -6.68 2.06 -10.74
CA GLN A 78 -6.17 3.42 -10.99
C GLN A 78 -4.85 3.78 -10.26
N GLY A 79 -3.94 4.47 -10.96
CA GLY A 79 -2.64 4.97 -10.43
C GLY A 79 -1.40 4.52 -11.21
N ILE A 80 -0.22 5.03 -10.80
CA ILE A 80 1.10 4.52 -11.21
C ILE A 80 1.65 3.65 -10.07
N ALA A 81 1.82 2.37 -10.34
CA ALA A 81 2.40 1.43 -9.38
C ALA A 81 3.63 0.75 -9.98
N ASN A 82 4.75 0.80 -9.25
CA ASN A 82 5.92 -0.03 -9.49
C ASN A 82 5.87 -1.18 -8.48
N ILE A 83 5.68 -2.39 -8.98
CA ILE A 83 5.51 -3.59 -8.16
C ILE A 83 6.55 -4.63 -8.59
N GLU A 84 7.44 -5.05 -7.69
CA GLU A 84 8.40 -6.12 -8.02
C GLU A 84 7.67 -7.46 -8.14
N THR A 85 6.86 -7.82 -7.14
CA THR A 85 6.08 -9.07 -7.13
C THR A 85 4.62 -8.80 -6.83
N LEU A 86 3.73 -9.15 -7.78
CA LEU A 86 2.29 -9.01 -7.65
C LEU A 86 1.59 -10.37 -7.58
N HIS A 87 0.87 -10.61 -6.49
CA HIS A 87 -0.07 -11.72 -6.34
C HIS A 87 -1.48 -11.15 -6.38
N ALA A 88 -2.19 -11.32 -7.50
CA ALA A 88 -3.48 -10.67 -7.71
C ALA A 88 -4.55 -11.55 -8.35
N VAL A 89 -5.79 -11.30 -7.92
CA VAL A 89 -7.00 -11.97 -8.45
C VAL A 89 -7.70 -11.15 -9.53
N ARG A 90 -7.64 -9.80 -9.46
CA ARG A 90 -8.30 -8.94 -10.45
C ARG A 90 -7.56 -7.60 -10.64
N LEU A 91 -7.11 -7.37 -11.87
CA LEU A 91 -6.47 -6.13 -12.30
C LEU A 91 -7.42 -5.29 -13.18
N SER A 92 -7.51 -4.01 -12.89
CA SER A 92 -8.14 -3.01 -13.76
C SER A 92 -7.28 -1.75 -13.71
N GLN A 93 -6.28 -1.65 -14.59
CA GLN A 93 -5.28 -0.57 -14.51
C GLN A 93 -5.00 0.11 -15.85
N GLU A 94 -4.69 1.40 -15.78
CA GLU A 94 -4.23 2.24 -16.89
C GLU A 94 -2.69 2.26 -17.01
N THR A 95 -1.92 2.08 -15.92
CA THR A 95 -0.44 1.93 -15.98
C THR A 95 0.14 1.25 -14.72
N ALA A 96 0.48 -0.04 -14.80
CA ALA A 96 1.20 -0.74 -13.74
C ALA A 96 2.49 -1.34 -14.32
N ASN A 97 3.63 -1.08 -13.69
CA ASN A 97 4.88 -1.75 -14.00
C ASN A 97 5.08 -2.88 -12.98
N ILE A 98 4.93 -4.12 -13.45
CA ILE A 98 4.99 -5.32 -12.64
C ILE A 98 6.13 -6.18 -13.17
N GLU A 99 7.14 -6.44 -12.35
CA GLU A 99 8.27 -7.29 -12.76
C GLU A 99 7.87 -8.77 -12.76
N THR A 100 7.21 -9.24 -11.69
CA THR A 100 6.72 -10.61 -11.56
C THR A 100 5.23 -10.61 -11.22
N LEU A 101 4.44 -11.35 -12.01
CA LEU A 101 2.99 -11.48 -11.80
C LEU A 101 2.60 -12.95 -11.54
N HIS A 102 2.05 -13.20 -10.35
CA HIS A 102 1.35 -14.43 -9.99
C HIS A 102 -0.16 -14.18 -9.97
N VAL A 103 -0.86 -14.81 -10.91
CA VAL A 103 -2.32 -14.78 -10.96
C VAL A 103 -2.85 -16.10 -10.44
N ASP A 104 -3.42 -16.08 -9.25
CA ASP A 104 -4.19 -17.20 -8.74
C ASP A 104 -5.47 -17.28 -9.56
N LYS A 105 -5.59 -18.33 -10.38
CA LYS A 105 -6.85 -18.65 -11.07
C LYS A 105 -7.87 -19.02 -10.00
N LEU A 106 -8.91 -18.20 -9.81
CA LEU A 106 -10.13 -18.59 -9.11
C LEU A 106 -10.95 -19.56 -9.96
#